data_AF-A0A1T5BGR6-F1
#
_entry.id   AF-A0A1T5BGR6-F1
#
_cell.length_a   1.000
_cell.length_b   1.000
_cell.length_c   1.000
_cell.angle_alpha   90.00
_cell.angle_beta   90.00
_cell.angle_gamma   90.00
#
_symmetry.space_group_name_H-M   'P 1'
#
loop_
_entity.id
_entity.type
_entity.pdbx_description
1 polymer ?
#
loop_
_entity_poly.entity_id
_entity_poly.type
_entity_poly.pdbx_seq_one_letter_code
_entity_poly.pdbx_strand_id
1 'polypeptide(L)'
;MNLTEAHIKINEVKFREGKVFFLLEDGREIGAPLKWYPKLNQASEDELLDFEISPGGYGVHWNKVDEDLSAYGMLNYSQEKNTKTV
;
A
#
# COMPACT_ATOMS: atom_id res chain seq x y z
N MET A 1 17.45 -9.38 -13.84
CA MET A 1 16.12 -8.75 -13.79
C MET A 1 15.11 -9.89 -13.85
N ASN A 2 14.43 -10.21 -12.75
CA ASN A 2 13.46 -11.29 -12.72
C ASN A 2 12.17 -10.82 -13.42
N LEU A 3 11.71 -11.58 -14.42
CA LEU A 3 10.55 -11.25 -15.25
C LEU A 3 9.22 -11.18 -14.48
N THR A 4 9.21 -11.55 -13.19
CA THR A 4 8.03 -11.59 -12.32
C THR A 4 7.70 -10.28 -11.62
N GLU A 5 8.66 -9.35 -11.46
CA GLU A 5 8.43 -8.05 -10.76
C GLU A 5 7.94 -6.94 -11.69
N ALA A 6 8.11 -7.10 -13.01
CA ALA A 6 8.02 -6.01 -13.97
C ALA A 6 6.60 -5.44 -14.21
N HIS A 7 5.53 -6.08 -13.70
CA HIS A 7 4.14 -5.72 -14.07
C HIS A 7 3.25 -5.27 -12.89
N ILE A 8 3.81 -4.97 -11.72
CA ILE A 8 3.02 -4.58 -10.54
C ILE A 8 3.17 -3.07 -10.30
N LYS A 9 2.70 -2.27 -11.26
CA LYS A 9 2.66 -0.82 -11.12
C LYS A 9 1.30 -0.35 -10.65
N ILE A 10 1.30 0.59 -9.72
CA ILE A 10 0.12 1.20 -9.12
C ILE A 10 -0.36 2.30 -10.06
N ASN A 11 -1.62 2.19 -10.49
CA ASN A 11 -2.31 3.20 -11.29
C ASN A 11 -3.20 4.09 -10.41
N GLU A 12 -3.84 3.54 -9.38
CA GLU A 12 -4.77 4.26 -8.51
C GLU A 12 -4.73 3.71 -7.09
N VAL A 13 -4.99 4.57 -6.10
CA VAL A 13 -5.14 4.21 -4.69
C VAL A 13 -6.57 4.51 -4.25
N LYS A 14 -7.23 3.56 -3.60
CA LYS A 14 -8.60 3.71 -3.09
C LYS A 14 -8.71 3.29 -1.64
N PHE A 15 -9.62 3.94 -0.93
CA PHE A 15 -10.01 3.56 0.42
C PHE A 15 -11.48 3.21 0.46
N ARG A 16 -11.81 2.06 1.05
CA ARG A 16 -13.18 1.66 1.31
C ARG A 16 -13.22 0.59 2.38
N GLU A 17 -14.29 0.60 3.20
CA GLU A 17 -14.54 -0.42 4.23
C GLU A 17 -13.33 -0.67 5.17
N GLY A 18 -12.60 0.40 5.54
CA GLY A 18 -11.43 0.30 6.42
C GLY A 18 -10.23 -0.42 5.80
N LYS A 19 -10.12 -0.43 4.47
CA LYS A 19 -9.03 -1.03 3.70
C LYS A 19 -8.44 -0.02 2.72
N VAL A 20 -7.16 -0.18 2.42
CA VAL A 20 -6.47 0.47 1.30
C VAL A 20 -6.37 -0.52 0.14
N PHE A 21 -6.59 -0.03 -1.07
CA PHE A 21 -6.51 -0.78 -2.32
C PHE A 21 -5.58 -0.08 -3.29
N PHE A 22 -4.74 -0.87 -3.98
CA PHE A 22 -4.00 -0.44 -5.15
C PHE A 22 -4.62 -1.08 -6.39
N LEU A 23 -5.10 -0.24 -7.30
CA LEU A 23 -5.44 -0.67 -8.65
C LEU A 23 -4.15 -0.68 -9.47
N LEU A 24 -3.83 -1.82 -10.04
CA LEU A 24 -2.62 -2.03 -10.82
C LEU A 24 -2.85 -1.70 -12.30
N GLU A 25 -1.80 -1.34 -13.02
CA GLU A 25 -1.86 -1.04 -14.46
C GLU A 25 -2.38 -2.22 -15.30
N ASP A 26 -2.24 -3.45 -14.82
CA ASP A 26 -2.75 -4.66 -15.48
C ASP A 26 -4.24 -4.96 -15.17
N GLY A 27 -4.93 -4.04 -14.49
CA GLY A 27 -6.36 -4.12 -14.19
C GLY A 27 -6.69 -4.94 -12.93
N ARG A 28 -5.71 -5.56 -12.27
CA ARG A 28 -5.93 -6.20 -10.97
C ARG A 28 -6.04 -5.17 -9.87
N GLU A 29 -6.72 -5.54 -8.80
CA GLU A 29 -6.75 -4.75 -7.57
C GLU A 29 -6.23 -5.62 -6.41
N ILE A 30 -5.33 -5.04 -5.61
CA ILE A 30 -4.82 -5.65 -4.39
C ILE A 30 -5.22 -4.77 -3.21
N GLY A 31 -5.54 -5.35 -2.06
CA GLY A 31 -5.95 -4.56 -0.91
C GLY A 31 -5.65 -5.23 0.42
N ALA A 32 -5.50 -4.38 1.44
CA ALA A 32 -5.17 -4.78 2.80
C ALA A 32 -5.97 -3.93 3.82
N PRO A 33 -6.34 -4.50 4.98
CA PRO A 33 -6.92 -3.74 6.08
C PRO A 33 -6.01 -2.60 6.54
N LEU A 34 -6.57 -1.39 6.72
CA LEU A 34 -5.83 -0.24 7.27
C LEU A 34 -5.26 -0.55 8.65
N LYS A 35 -5.95 -1.37 9.46
CA LYS A 35 -5.46 -1.82 10.78
C LYS A 35 -4.10 -2.52 10.75
N TRP A 36 -3.61 -2.97 9.60
CA TRP A 36 -2.25 -3.51 9.46
C TRP A 36 -1.18 -2.42 9.41
N TYR A 37 -1.58 -1.18 9.14
CA TYR A 37 -0.75 0.01 9.00
C TYR A 37 -1.24 1.06 10.01
N PRO A 38 -0.81 0.99 11.29
CA PRO A 38 -1.39 1.79 12.38
C PRO A 38 -1.46 3.29 12.11
N LYS A 39 -0.46 3.88 11.43
CA LYS A 39 -0.48 5.30 11.07
C LYS A 39 -1.61 5.63 10.08
N LEU A 40 -1.74 4.86 8.99
CA LEU A 40 -2.83 5.03 8.02
C LEU A 40 -4.20 4.72 8.64
N ASN A 41 -4.28 3.80 9.61
CA ASN A 41 -5.53 3.51 10.31
C ASN A 41 -6.02 4.66 11.20
N GLN A 42 -5.11 5.53 11.64
CA GLN A 42 -5.42 6.68 12.50
C GLN A 42 -5.55 7.98 11.70
N ALA A 43 -5.18 7.97 10.43
CA ALA A 43 -5.25 9.13 9.55
C ALA A 43 -6.71 9.52 9.23
N SER A 44 -6.94 10.82 9.16
CA SER A 44 -8.16 11.41 8.63
C SER A 44 -8.27 11.20 7.11
N GLU A 45 -9.46 11.44 6.56
CA GLU A 45 -9.67 11.34 5.11
C GLU A 45 -8.74 12.29 4.31
N ASP A 46 -8.58 13.53 4.78
CA ASP A 46 -7.69 14.52 4.14
C ASP A 46 -6.21 14.13 4.20
N GLU A 47 -5.80 13.37 5.21
CA GLU A 47 -4.44 12.84 5.31
C GLU A 47 -4.26 11.60 4.42
N LEU A 48 -5.28 10.75 4.33
CA LEU A 48 -5.27 9.58 3.45
C LEU A 48 -5.32 9.93 1.96
N LEU A 49 -5.93 11.06 1.61
CA LEU A 49 -6.00 11.56 0.23
C LEU A 49 -4.75 12.37 -0.17
N ASP A 50 -3.86 12.70 0.78
CA ASP A 50 -2.59 13.38 0.54
C ASP A 50 -1.45 12.37 0.35
N PHE A 51 -1.43 11.76 -0.82
CA PHE A 51 -0.43 10.75 -1.19
C PHE A 51 0.14 10.98 -2.59
N GLU A 52 1.31 10.40 -2.82
CA GLU A 52 1.97 10.36 -4.11
C GLU A 52 2.34 8.92 -4.48
N ILE A 53 1.99 8.51 -5.70
CA ILE A 53 2.54 7.28 -6.27
C ILE A 53 3.98 7.60 -6.68
N SER A 54 4.92 6.81 -6.17
CA SER A 54 6.35 6.94 -6.51
C SER A 54 6.57 6.98 -8.03
N PRO A 55 7.59 7.69 -8.54
CA PRO A 55 7.84 7.79 -9.98
C PRO A 55 8.02 6.44 -10.70
N GLY A 56 8.47 5.41 -9.98
CA GLY A 56 8.60 4.05 -10.51
C GLY A 56 7.29 3.25 -10.56
N GLY A 57 6.25 3.71 -9.86
CA GLY A 57 4.93 3.08 -9.79
C GLY A 57 4.82 1.93 -8.79
N TYR A 58 5.85 1.63 -7.99
CA TYR A 58 5.88 0.42 -7.15
C TYR A 58 5.45 0.65 -5.69
N GLY A 59 5.23 1.90 -5.31
CA GLY A 59 4.83 2.28 -3.97
C GLY A 59 4.16 3.65 -3.91
N VAL A 60 3.60 3.93 -2.74
CA VAL A 60 2.82 5.10 -2.40
C VAL A 60 3.39 5.70 -1.12
N HIS A 61 3.63 7.01 -1.13
CA HIS A 61 4.03 7.78 0.03
C HIS A 61 2.87 8.68 0.45
N TRP A 62 2.50 8.67 1.73
CA TRP A 62 1.53 9.61 2.32
C TRP A 62 2.26 10.78 2.97
N ASN A 63 2.14 11.98 2.39
CA ASN A 63 2.96 13.14 2.76
C ASN A 63 2.73 13.59 4.22
N LYS A 64 1.46 13.72 4.63
CA LYS A 64 1.10 14.15 5.99
C LYS A 64 1.28 13.06 7.03
N VAL A 65 1.03 11.81 6.65
CA VAL A 65 1.11 10.67 7.57
C VAL A 65 2.55 10.21 7.78
N ASP A 66 3.45 10.56 6.84
CA ASP A 66 4.83 10.10 6.78
C ASP A 66 4.90 8.56 6.83
N GLU A 67 4.23 7.92 5.87
CA GLU A 67 4.15 6.46 5.75
C GLU A 67 4.27 6.04 4.28
N ASP A 68 4.98 4.93 4.06
CA ASP A 68 5.22 4.35 2.74
C ASP A 68 4.68 2.93 2.65
N LEU A 69 3.96 2.63 1.57
CA LEU A 69 3.55 1.27 1.23
C LEU A 69 4.00 0.91 -0.17
N SER A 70 4.55 -0.30 -0.34
CA SER A 70 4.84 -0.86 -1.67
C SER A 70 3.81 -1.90 -2.08
N ALA A 71 3.53 -2.00 -3.39
CA ALA A 71 2.63 -3.03 -3.92
C ALA A 71 3.18 -4.45 -3.65
N TYR A 72 4.50 -4.63 -3.79
CA TYR A 72 5.16 -5.88 -3.46
C TYR A 72 5.06 -6.20 -1.96
N GLY A 73 5.25 -5.21 -1.10
CA GLY A 73 5.10 -5.36 0.35
C GLY A 73 3.69 -5.78 0.74
N MET A 74 2.66 -5.18 0.14
CA MET A 74 1.26 -5.55 0.37
C MET A 74 0.97 -7.00 -0.07
N LEU A 75 1.45 -7.41 -1.24
CA LEU A 75 1.25 -8.78 -1.76
C LEU A 75 1.91 -9.87 -0.92
N ASN A 76 3.07 -9.56 -0.31
CA ASN A 76 3.86 -10.52 0.45
C ASN A 76 3.72 -10.35 1.96
N TYR A 77 2.87 -9.43 2.42
CA TYR A 77 2.66 -9.19 3.83
C TYR A 77 2.09 -10.46 4.49
N SER A 78 2.84 -11.04 5.42
CA SER A 78 2.35 -12.12 6.28
C SER A 78 2.41 -11.68 7.74
N GLN A 79 1.27 -11.75 8.44
CA GLN A 79 1.18 -11.37 9.86
C GLN A 79 2.11 -12.20 10.75
N GLU A 80 2.45 -13.43 10.34
CA GLU A 80 3.31 -14.35 11.09
C GLU A 80 4.74 -13.82 11.31
N LYS A 81 5.23 -12.95 10.42
CA LYS A 81 6.61 -12.41 10.49
C LYS A 81 6.77 -11.24 11.47
N ASN A 82 5.67 -10.67 11.99
CA ASN A 82 5.69 -9.61 13.02
C ASN A 82 5.51 -10.15 14.45
N THR A 83 5.48 -11.47 14.65
CA THR A 83 5.34 -12.14 15.96
C THR A 83 6.63 -12.78 16.51
N LYS A 84 7.81 -12.43 15.97
CA LYS A 84 9.09 -12.82 16.58
C LYS A 84 9.99 -11.62 16.78
N THR A 85 9.86 -10.96 17.93
CA THR A 85 10.95 -10.72 18.90
C THR A 85 10.28 -10.24 20.19
N VAL A 86 9.92 -11.19 21.06
CA VAL A 86 9.95 -11.01 22.52
C VAL A 86 11.06 -11.90 23.05
#